data_AF-A0A0S6VR18-F1
#
_entry.id   AF-A0A0S6VR18-F1
#
_cell.length_a   1.000
_cell.length_b   1.000
_cell.length_c   1.000
_cell.angle_alpha   90.00
_cell.angle_beta   90.00
_cell.angle_gamma   90.00
#
_symmetry.space_group_name_H-M   'P 1'
#
loop_
_entity.id
_entity.type
_entity.pdbx_description
1 polymer ?
#
loop_
_entity_poly.entity_id
_entity_poly.type
_entity_poly.pdbx_seq_one_letter_code
_entity_poly.pdbx_strand_id
1 'polypeptide(L)'
;MQTFWRMWEHLAHCKYYWRWLLKCCLFVIVLFFVLNPNLFLFIKQLFIYANVEQLIQTNFDGLEEINREIDARLALNATKREEFKTIERYVYEKISYAYDWDNWGNLDYWPNAEQVWERRREDCDGRAILAVSILRSRGFSDAILAGNFRHIWVTIGDDGLMSPDKEQNLRRENGKTTVTLPSLSLMLKSFAIYWADFPVLRNLLLFGVILVLIYHPCRELTPFLGMMIAVLIGYLLLKDWARATLRADQIVLSTDLALGTACMIGALLYAPLRHLSCMHLVRAIQQKNASAQKRQLCATMAKHCAISMKGETDGRAAAGTPTK
;
A
#
# COMPACT_ATOMS: atom_id res chain seq x y z
N MET A 1 -8.86 -22.44 13.76
CA MET A 1 -9.32 -21.28 14.56
C MET A 1 -8.61 -21.16 15.91
N GLN A 2 -8.57 -22.19 16.77
CA GLN A 2 -7.90 -22.09 18.09
C GLN A 2 -6.41 -21.73 18.03
N THR A 3 -5.67 -22.26 17.05
CA THR A 3 -4.24 -21.96 16.84
C THR A 3 -4.00 -20.48 16.54
N PHE A 4 -4.81 -19.88 15.66
CA PHE A 4 -4.77 -18.46 15.36
C PHE A 4 -5.02 -17.61 16.60
N TRP A 5 -6.04 -17.96 17.41
CA TRP A 5 -6.35 -17.23 18.64
C TRP A 5 -5.20 -17.28 19.65
N ARG A 6 -4.57 -18.43 19.85
CA ARG A 6 -3.40 -18.56 20.74
C ARG A 6 -2.22 -17.72 20.25
N MET A 7 -1.95 -17.72 18.94
CA MET A 7 -0.90 -16.90 18.34
C MET A 7 -1.19 -15.40 18.52
N TRP A 8 -2.45 -14.99 18.31
CA TRP A 8 -2.90 -13.61 18.48
C TRP A 8 -2.75 -13.13 19.93
N GLU A 9 -3.11 -13.99 20.90
CA GLU A 9 -2.88 -13.73 22.32
C GLU A 9 -1.40 -13.64 22.66
N HIS A 10 -0.59 -14.55 22.12
CA HIS A 10 0.86 -14.51 22.31
C HIS A 10 1.47 -13.19 21.81
N LEU A 11 1.01 -12.69 20.65
CA LEU A 11 1.43 -11.41 20.09
C LEU A 11 1.10 -10.22 21.02
N ALA A 12 0.01 -10.30 21.79
CA ALA A 12 -0.35 -9.28 22.78
C ALA A 12 0.66 -9.18 23.93
N HIS A 13 1.28 -10.31 24.28
CA HIS A 13 2.27 -10.44 25.36
C HIS A 13 3.71 -10.15 24.92
N CYS A 14 3.98 -10.06 23.62
CA CYS A 14 5.28 -9.62 23.12
C CYS A 14 5.62 -8.20 23.58
N LYS A 15 6.92 -7.91 23.73
CA LYS A 15 7.40 -6.54 24.00
C LYS A 15 6.90 -5.60 22.90
N TYR A 16 6.62 -4.35 23.27
CA TYR A 16 5.99 -3.34 22.40
C TYR A 16 6.60 -3.25 21.00
N TYR A 17 7.94 -3.17 20.91
CA TYR A 17 8.65 -3.04 19.65
C TYR A 17 8.55 -4.29 18.77
N TRP A 18 8.71 -5.49 19.35
CA TRP A 18 8.54 -6.76 18.64
C TRP A 18 7.12 -6.93 18.11
N ARG A 19 6.12 -6.54 18.91
CA ARG A 19 4.72 -6.58 18.51
C ARG A 19 4.46 -5.70 17.29
N TRP A 20 4.99 -4.47 17.26
CA TRP A 20 4.85 -3.58 16.11
C TRP A 20 5.60 -4.11 14.90
N LEU A 21 6.82 -4.60 15.07
CA LEU A 21 7.58 -5.20 13.98
C LEU A 21 6.81 -6.37 13.34
N LEU A 22 6.29 -7.29 14.15
CA LEU A 22 5.51 -8.43 13.67
C LEU A 22 4.23 -7.99 12.94
N LYS A 23 3.51 -6.98 13.45
CA LYS A 23 2.34 -6.39 12.77
C LYS A 23 2.72 -5.76 11.43
N CYS A 24 3.81 -4.99 11.38
CA CYS A 24 4.29 -4.38 10.15
C CYS A 24 4.72 -5.45 9.14
N CYS A 25 5.46 -6.48 9.55
CA CYS A 25 5.83 -7.61 8.70
C CYS A 25 4.57 -8.31 8.14
N LEU A 26 3.59 -8.60 9.00
CA LEU A 26 2.33 -9.20 8.55
C LEU A 26 1.57 -8.30 7.57
N PHE A 27 1.50 -7.00 7.83
CA PHE A 27 0.90 -6.04 6.90
C PHE A 27 1.64 -6.02 5.56
N VAL A 28 2.98 -5.97 5.56
CA VAL A 28 3.79 -5.98 4.34
C VAL A 28 3.54 -7.26 3.52
N ILE A 29 3.44 -8.42 4.18
CA ILE A 29 3.11 -9.69 3.51
C ILE A 29 1.73 -9.59 2.85
N VAL A 30 0.71 -9.16 3.59
CA VAL A 30 -0.65 -9.01 3.03
C VAL A 30 -0.65 -8.00 1.89
N LEU A 31 -0.05 -6.82 2.09
CA LEU A 31 0.08 -5.78 1.09
C LEU A 31 0.68 -6.34 -0.20
N PHE A 32 1.78 -7.07 -0.08
CA PHE A 32 2.45 -7.68 -1.22
C PHE A 32 1.54 -8.66 -1.99
N PHE A 33 0.85 -9.58 -1.32
CA PHE A 33 -0.04 -10.54 -1.99
C PHE A 33 -1.33 -9.92 -2.55
N VAL A 34 -1.80 -8.81 -1.97
CA VAL A 34 -2.98 -8.09 -2.47
C VAL A 34 -2.64 -7.26 -3.70
N LEU A 35 -1.47 -6.63 -3.70
CA LEU A 35 -1.00 -5.86 -4.85
C LEU A 35 -0.48 -6.76 -5.96
N ASN A 36 0.26 -7.82 -5.62
CA ASN A 36 0.97 -8.69 -6.55
C ASN A 36 0.68 -10.18 -6.28
N PRO A 37 -0.57 -10.64 -6.50
CA PRO A 37 -0.93 -12.05 -6.27
C PRO A 37 -0.15 -13.01 -7.19
N ASN A 38 0.28 -12.56 -8.38
CA ASN A 38 1.11 -13.35 -9.28
C ASN A 38 2.60 -13.08 -9.02
N LEU A 39 3.19 -13.90 -8.15
CA LEU A 39 4.60 -13.78 -7.75
C LEU A 39 5.58 -13.94 -8.90
N PHE A 40 5.25 -14.79 -9.89
CA PHE A 40 6.10 -15.02 -11.04
C PHE A 40 6.21 -13.74 -11.90
N LEU A 41 5.08 -13.08 -12.17
CA LEU A 41 5.08 -11.81 -12.90
C LEU A 41 5.78 -10.70 -12.13
N PHE A 42 5.64 -10.65 -10.80
CA PHE A 42 6.38 -9.69 -9.98
C PHE A 42 7.90 -9.87 -10.10
N ILE A 43 8.39 -11.11 -9.99
CA ILE A 43 9.82 -11.41 -10.16
C ILE A 43 10.28 -11.03 -11.57
N LYS A 44 9.50 -11.37 -12.61
CA LYS A 44 9.79 -10.96 -13.99
C LYS A 44 9.85 -9.43 -14.12
N GLN A 45 8.94 -8.70 -13.49
CA GLN A 45 8.90 -7.24 -13.49
C GLN A 45 10.16 -6.62 -12.86
N LEU A 46 10.69 -7.21 -11.77
CA LEU A 46 11.95 -6.74 -11.19
C LEU A 46 13.13 -6.85 -12.16
N PHE A 47 13.21 -7.93 -12.94
CA PHE A 47 14.23 -8.07 -14.00
C PHE A 47 13.99 -7.10 -15.16
N ILE A 48 12.72 -6.81 -15.48
CA ILE A 48 12.34 -5.82 -16.49
C ILE A 48 12.78 -4.42 -16.09
N TYR A 49 12.59 -4.00 -14.84
CA TYR A 49 13.06 -2.68 -14.40
C TYR A 49 14.58 -2.52 -14.49
N ALA A 50 15.34 -3.61 -14.38
CA ALA A 50 16.79 -3.57 -14.60
C ALA A 50 17.18 -3.37 -16.07
N ASN A 51 16.32 -3.78 -17.02
CA ASN A 51 16.56 -3.64 -18.45
C ASN A 51 15.27 -3.44 -19.26
N VAL A 52 14.66 -2.26 -19.14
CA VAL A 52 13.41 -1.91 -19.85
C VAL A 52 13.55 -2.03 -21.37
N GLU A 53 14.76 -1.85 -21.91
CA GLU A 53 15.03 -1.92 -23.35
C GLU A 53 14.67 -3.28 -23.96
N GLN A 54 14.73 -4.37 -23.16
CA GLN A 54 14.42 -5.72 -23.62
C GLN A 54 12.93 -5.91 -23.98
N LEU A 55 12.05 -5.00 -23.53
CA LEU A 55 10.63 -5.03 -23.87
C LEU A 55 10.37 -4.59 -25.31
N ILE A 56 11.29 -3.80 -25.87
CA ILE A 56 11.19 -3.25 -27.22
C ILE A 56 11.64 -4.32 -28.22
N GLN A 57 10.70 -4.86 -28.99
CA GLN A 57 10.95 -5.93 -29.96
C GLN A 57 10.69 -5.43 -31.38
N THR A 58 11.75 -5.23 -32.17
CA THR A 58 11.64 -4.81 -33.57
C THR A 58 11.47 -5.99 -34.54
N ASN A 59 11.27 -7.21 -34.02
CA ASN A 59 11.06 -8.42 -34.79
C ASN A 59 10.21 -9.41 -33.98
N PHE A 60 8.91 -9.45 -34.24
CA PHE A 60 7.95 -10.44 -33.70
C PHE A 60 6.87 -10.72 -34.76
N ASP A 61 6.19 -11.87 -34.69
CA ASP A 61 5.35 -12.40 -35.76
C ASP A 61 4.21 -11.45 -36.22
N GLY A 62 3.74 -10.59 -35.32
CA GLY A 62 2.69 -9.61 -35.62
C GLY A 62 3.14 -8.33 -36.32
N LEU A 63 4.44 -8.05 -36.35
CA LEU A 63 4.95 -6.73 -36.71
C LEU A 63 4.83 -6.41 -38.21
N GLU A 64 4.95 -7.42 -39.07
CA GLU A 64 4.76 -7.26 -40.52
C GLU A 64 3.31 -6.87 -40.85
N GLU A 65 2.34 -7.53 -40.22
CA GLU A 65 0.92 -7.19 -40.36
C GLU A 65 0.65 -5.76 -39.89
N ILE A 66 1.17 -5.38 -38.73
CA ILE A 66 1.05 -4.02 -38.19
C ILE A 66 1.57 -3.00 -39.19
N ASN A 67 2.79 -3.19 -39.70
CA ASN A 67 3.42 -2.26 -40.62
C ASN A 67 2.63 -2.13 -41.92
N ARG A 68 2.14 -3.24 -42.49
CA ARG A 68 1.29 -3.23 -43.68
C ARG A 68 -0.02 -2.47 -43.46
N GLU A 69 -0.66 -2.63 -42.30
CA GLU A 69 -1.90 -1.90 -41.98
C GLU A 69 -1.64 -0.40 -41.75
N ILE A 70 -0.49 -0.03 -41.20
CA ILE A 70 -0.08 1.37 -41.05
C ILE A 70 0.21 1.99 -42.43
N ASP A 71 0.94 1.30 -43.31
CA ASP A 71 1.23 1.76 -44.66
C ASP A 71 -0.05 2.02 -45.47
N ALA A 72 -1.05 1.14 -45.32
CA ALA A 72 -2.36 1.32 -45.95
C ALA A 72 -3.13 2.56 -45.46
N ARG A 73 -2.74 3.15 -44.32
CA ARG A 73 -3.34 4.38 -43.75
C ARG A 73 -2.53 5.63 -44.07
N LEU A 74 -1.31 5.49 -44.60
CA LEU A 74 -0.44 6.60 -44.93
C LEU A 74 -0.64 7.06 -46.37
N ALA A 75 -0.59 8.37 -46.58
CA ALA A 75 -0.47 8.92 -47.94
C ALA A 75 0.92 8.60 -48.52
N LEU A 76 1.02 8.49 -49.85
CA LEU A 76 2.29 8.18 -50.54
C LEU A 76 3.43 9.17 -50.22
N ASN A 77 3.10 10.39 -49.83
CA ASN A 77 4.02 11.47 -49.48
C ASN A 77 3.86 11.92 -48.01
N ALA A 78 3.41 11.02 -47.13
CA ALA A 78 3.26 11.33 -45.72
C ALA A 78 4.57 11.82 -45.11
N THR A 79 4.47 12.88 -44.32
CA THR A 79 5.57 13.40 -43.50
C THR A 79 5.83 12.47 -42.31
N LYS A 80 7.03 12.54 -41.72
CA LYS A 80 7.36 11.80 -40.48
C LYS A 80 6.34 12.05 -39.36
N ARG A 81 5.88 13.29 -39.22
CA ARG A 81 4.90 13.66 -38.20
C ARG A 81 3.54 13.01 -38.44
N GLU A 82 3.12 12.87 -39.70
CA GLU A 82 1.88 12.16 -40.05
C GLU A 82 2.03 10.66 -39.79
N GLU A 83 3.20 10.10 -40.05
CA GLU A 83 3.51 8.71 -39.71
C GLU A 83 3.44 8.46 -38.21
N PHE A 84 4.07 9.32 -37.40
CA PHE A 84 4.03 9.23 -35.93
C PHE A 84 2.59 9.25 -35.39
N LYS A 85 1.77 10.20 -35.85
CA LYS A 85 0.35 10.29 -35.46
C LYS A 85 -0.47 9.10 -35.94
N THR A 86 -0.12 8.54 -37.09
CA THR A 86 -0.79 7.35 -37.62
C THR A 86 -0.47 6.13 -36.77
N ILE A 87 0.78 5.96 -36.34
CA ILE A 87 1.21 4.90 -35.42
C ILE A 87 0.52 5.04 -34.06
N GLU A 88 0.52 6.24 -33.47
CA GLU A 88 -0.17 6.51 -32.20
C GLU A 88 -1.65 6.12 -32.26
N ARG A 89 -2.37 6.62 -33.27
CA ARG A 89 -3.78 6.30 -33.49
C ARG A 89 -3.99 4.81 -33.73
N TYR A 90 -3.12 4.17 -34.51
CA TYR A 90 -3.19 2.74 -34.77
C TYR A 90 -3.09 1.92 -33.47
N VAL A 91 -2.15 2.24 -32.60
CA VAL A 91 -2.00 1.54 -31.31
C VAL A 91 -3.22 1.76 -30.41
N TYR A 92 -3.74 2.98 -30.33
CA TYR A 92 -4.95 3.27 -29.55
C TYR A 92 -6.20 2.54 -30.05
N GLU A 93 -6.32 2.34 -31.36
CA GLU A 93 -7.43 1.59 -31.95
C GLU A 93 -7.29 0.07 -31.74
N LYS A 94 -6.07 -0.46 -31.82
CA LYS A 94 -5.82 -1.92 -31.78
C LYS A 94 -5.64 -2.48 -30.37
N ILE A 95 -5.19 -1.67 -29.42
CA ILE A 95 -4.91 -2.09 -28.04
C ILE A 95 -5.89 -1.40 -27.12
N SER A 96 -6.87 -2.13 -26.59
CA SER A 96 -7.86 -1.60 -25.65
C SER A 96 -7.22 -1.18 -24.32
N TYR A 97 -7.65 -0.06 -23.74
CA TYR A 97 -7.05 0.40 -22.49
C TYR A 97 -7.50 -0.47 -21.32
N ALA A 98 -6.56 -0.96 -20.51
CA ALA A 98 -6.88 -1.56 -19.22
C ALA A 98 -5.68 -1.64 -18.29
N TYR A 99 -5.94 -1.36 -17.01
CA TYR A 99 -4.95 -1.46 -15.96
C TYR A 99 -4.41 -2.88 -15.75
N ASP A 100 -3.17 -2.96 -15.30
CA ASP A 100 -2.49 -4.21 -15.00
C ASP A 100 -3.17 -5.07 -13.95
N TRP A 101 -3.86 -4.47 -12.98
CA TRP A 101 -4.56 -5.26 -11.97
C TRP A 101 -5.79 -6.00 -12.52
N ASP A 102 -6.33 -5.55 -13.65
CA ASP A 102 -7.40 -6.22 -14.39
C ASP A 102 -6.85 -7.16 -15.47
N ASN A 103 -5.72 -6.80 -16.08
CA ASN A 103 -5.13 -7.53 -17.20
C ASN A 103 -4.14 -8.63 -16.77
N TRP A 104 -3.23 -8.32 -15.86
CA TRP A 104 -2.17 -9.18 -15.35
C TRP A 104 -2.40 -9.66 -13.91
N GLY A 105 -3.33 -9.04 -13.20
CA GLY A 105 -3.64 -9.34 -11.80
C GLY A 105 -2.69 -8.70 -10.79
N ASN A 106 -1.58 -8.11 -11.23
CA ASN A 106 -0.62 -7.39 -10.38
C ASN A 106 -0.86 -5.89 -10.43
N LEU A 107 -0.26 -5.14 -9.50
CA LEU A 107 -0.41 -3.68 -9.46
C LEU A 107 0.22 -3.02 -10.69
N ASP A 108 1.33 -3.58 -11.17
CA ASP A 108 2.13 -3.10 -12.30
C ASP A 108 2.84 -4.31 -12.94
N TYR A 109 2.81 -4.41 -14.27
CA TYR A 109 3.56 -5.38 -15.06
C TYR A 109 3.71 -4.89 -16.51
N TRP A 110 4.95 -4.73 -16.97
CA TRP A 110 5.25 -4.23 -18.31
C TRP A 110 5.50 -5.39 -19.28
N PRO A 111 4.56 -5.70 -20.19
CA PRO A 111 4.78 -6.73 -21.21
C PRO A 111 5.80 -6.31 -22.28
N ASN A 112 6.35 -7.27 -23.01
CA ASN A 112 7.06 -6.96 -24.26
C ASN A 112 6.05 -6.69 -25.40
N ALA A 113 6.51 -6.12 -26.52
CA ALA A 113 5.62 -5.72 -27.61
C ALA A 113 4.79 -6.87 -28.20
N GLU A 114 5.36 -8.08 -28.29
CA GLU A 114 4.66 -9.28 -28.73
C GLU A 114 3.48 -9.62 -27.80
N GLN A 115 3.71 -9.62 -26.49
CA GLN A 115 2.68 -9.87 -25.49
C GLN A 115 1.55 -8.82 -25.54
N VAL A 116 1.89 -7.54 -25.75
CA VAL A 116 0.90 -6.46 -25.95
C VAL A 116 0.03 -6.78 -27.17
N TRP A 117 0.67 -7.16 -28.28
CA TRP A 117 -0.01 -7.48 -29.53
C TRP A 117 -0.90 -8.71 -29.41
N GLU A 118 -0.45 -9.78 -28.76
CA GLU A 118 -1.26 -10.98 -28.53
C GLU A 118 -2.49 -10.68 -27.67
N ARG A 119 -2.34 -9.91 -26.60
CA ARG A 119 -3.42 -9.61 -25.65
C ARG A 119 -4.43 -8.58 -26.13
N ARG A 120 -4.02 -7.66 -27.03
CA ARG A 120 -4.87 -6.57 -27.53
C ARG A 120 -5.42 -5.65 -26.43
N ARG A 121 -4.83 -5.66 -25.25
CA ARG A 121 -5.31 -4.94 -24.07
C ARG A 121 -4.15 -4.64 -23.14
N GLU A 122 -3.90 -3.35 -22.88
CA GLU A 122 -2.87 -2.82 -21.99
C GLU A 122 -3.16 -1.38 -21.58
N ASP A 123 -2.48 -0.89 -20.55
CA ASP A 123 -2.53 0.52 -20.18
C ASP A 123 -1.50 1.38 -20.97
N CYS A 124 -1.04 2.49 -20.38
CA CYS A 124 -0.12 3.41 -21.03
C CYS A 124 1.24 2.79 -21.35
N ASP A 125 1.79 1.93 -20.50
CA ASP A 125 3.16 1.42 -20.70
C ASP A 125 3.23 0.41 -21.86
N GLY A 126 2.34 -0.58 -21.89
CA GLY A 126 2.29 -1.57 -22.96
C GLY A 126 1.99 -0.95 -24.32
N ARG A 127 1.11 0.06 -24.36
CA ARG A 127 0.85 0.85 -25.57
C ARG A 127 2.11 1.59 -26.04
N ALA A 128 2.83 2.23 -25.12
CA ALA A 128 4.08 2.92 -25.44
C ALA A 128 5.18 1.97 -25.92
N ILE A 129 5.32 0.80 -25.26
CA ILE A 129 6.27 -0.26 -25.65
C ILE A 129 6.01 -0.75 -27.07
N LEU A 130 4.74 -1.01 -27.41
CA LEU A 130 4.36 -1.41 -28.76
C LEU A 130 4.65 -0.29 -29.77
N ALA A 131 4.29 0.95 -29.45
CA ALA A 131 4.54 2.10 -30.32
C ALA A 131 6.04 2.30 -30.62
N VAL A 132 6.90 2.26 -29.60
CA VAL A 132 8.37 2.33 -29.78
C VAL A 132 8.88 1.18 -30.66
N SER A 133 8.36 -0.03 -30.44
CA SER A 133 8.76 -1.21 -31.22
C SER A 133 8.41 -1.06 -32.71
N ILE A 134 7.21 -0.57 -33.01
CA ILE A 134 6.77 -0.25 -34.38
C ILE A 134 7.67 0.83 -34.99
N LEU A 135 7.84 1.96 -34.30
CA LEU A 135 8.66 3.09 -34.77
C LEU A 135 10.09 2.66 -35.11
N ARG A 136 10.74 1.91 -34.23
CA ARG A 136 12.11 1.44 -34.47
C ARG A 136 12.19 0.43 -35.60
N SER A 137 11.19 -0.44 -35.76
CA SER A 137 11.13 -1.36 -36.91
C SER A 137 11.02 -0.62 -38.25
N ARG A 138 10.46 0.59 -38.23
CA ARG A 138 10.29 1.48 -39.38
C ARG A 138 11.45 2.46 -39.57
N GLY A 139 12.56 2.28 -38.83
CA GLY A 139 13.79 3.06 -38.99
C GLY A 139 13.95 4.25 -38.04
N PHE A 140 13.01 4.52 -37.14
CA PHE A 140 13.11 5.57 -36.12
C PHE A 140 13.87 5.08 -34.88
N SER A 141 15.16 4.81 -35.04
CA SER A 141 16.02 4.22 -34.00
C SER A 141 16.17 5.06 -32.72
N ASP A 142 15.88 6.35 -32.79
CA ASP A 142 15.92 7.32 -31.69
C ASP A 142 14.63 7.36 -30.86
N ALA A 143 13.59 6.60 -31.25
CA ALA A 143 12.38 6.45 -30.44
C ALA A 143 12.72 5.77 -29.11
N ILE A 144 12.35 6.39 -27.99
CA ILE A 144 12.59 5.87 -26.63
C ILE A 144 11.34 6.02 -25.76
N LEU A 145 11.29 5.23 -24.69
CA LEU A 145 10.30 5.41 -23.64
C LEU A 145 10.67 6.59 -22.74
N ALA A 146 9.65 7.37 -22.40
CA ALA A 146 9.69 8.47 -21.47
C ALA A 146 8.49 8.35 -20.53
N GLY A 147 8.57 8.94 -19.35
CA GLY A 147 7.49 8.72 -18.39
C GLY A 147 7.56 9.54 -17.12
N ASN A 148 6.56 9.33 -16.29
CA ASN A 148 6.55 9.68 -14.88
C ASN A 148 5.76 8.62 -14.09
N PHE A 149 5.44 8.90 -12.82
CA PHE A 149 4.77 7.95 -11.91
C PHE A 149 3.32 7.61 -12.28
N ARG A 150 2.71 8.35 -13.22
CA ARG A 150 1.31 8.19 -13.64
C ARG A 150 1.20 7.68 -15.07
N HIS A 151 2.16 8.01 -15.93
CA HIS A 151 2.01 7.84 -17.37
C HIS A 151 3.35 7.55 -18.04
N ILE A 152 3.34 6.61 -18.98
CA ILE A 152 4.46 6.28 -19.86
C ILE A 152 4.06 6.62 -21.30
N TRP A 153 5.00 7.18 -22.05
CA TRP A 153 4.78 7.65 -23.41
C TRP A 153 6.05 7.50 -24.27
N VAL A 154 6.00 7.94 -25.52
CA VAL A 154 7.10 7.82 -26.48
C VAL A 154 7.68 9.19 -26.81
N THR A 155 9.01 9.29 -26.86
CA THR A 155 9.71 10.48 -27.38
C THR A 155 10.61 10.10 -28.57
N ILE A 156 10.61 10.95 -29.61
CA ILE A 156 11.41 10.79 -30.84
C ILE A 156 11.92 12.18 -31.22
N GLY A 157 13.24 12.41 -31.14
CA GLY A 157 13.77 13.77 -31.20
C GLY A 157 13.07 14.71 -30.22
N ASP A 158 12.47 15.80 -30.74
CA ASP A 158 11.70 16.78 -29.98
C ASP A 158 10.19 16.47 -29.90
N ASP A 159 9.72 15.42 -30.58
CA ASP A 159 8.31 15.03 -30.61
C ASP A 159 7.98 14.05 -29.48
N GLY A 160 6.88 14.32 -28.77
CA GLY A 160 6.27 13.40 -27.80
C GLY A 160 4.96 12.84 -28.36
N LEU A 161 4.81 11.52 -28.33
CA LEU A 161 3.59 10.82 -28.70
C LEU A 161 2.93 10.24 -27.46
N MET A 162 1.66 9.87 -27.56
CA MET A 162 0.86 9.27 -26.52
C MET A 162 0.56 10.20 -25.36
N SER A 163 0.13 11.43 -25.68
CA SER A 163 -0.27 12.44 -24.68
C SER A 163 0.84 12.69 -23.62
N PRO A 164 2.02 13.18 -24.03
CA PRO A 164 3.15 13.38 -23.13
C PRO A 164 2.81 14.35 -22.00
N ASP A 165 3.30 14.06 -20.80
CA ASP A 165 3.20 14.97 -19.67
C ASP A 165 4.34 15.98 -19.64
N LYS A 166 4.10 17.14 -19.00
CA LYS A 166 5.13 18.17 -18.81
C LYS A 166 6.26 17.74 -17.90
N GLU A 167 5.96 16.94 -16.87
CA GLU A 167 6.95 16.44 -15.92
C GLU A 167 7.41 15.04 -16.37
N GLN A 168 8.69 14.94 -16.75
CA GLN A 168 9.34 13.69 -17.13
C GLN A 168 10.29 13.26 -16.02
N ASN A 169 9.82 12.34 -15.18
CA ASN A 169 10.59 11.79 -14.07
C ASN A 169 11.33 10.50 -14.42
N LEU A 170 10.94 9.85 -15.52
CA LEU A 170 11.59 8.68 -16.08
C LEU A 170 12.07 9.05 -17.49
N ARG A 171 13.39 9.07 -17.68
CA ARG A 171 13.99 9.36 -18.99
C ARG A 171 15.22 8.51 -19.22
N ARG A 172 15.49 8.17 -20.48
CA ARG A 172 16.71 7.48 -20.88
C ARG A 172 17.67 8.49 -21.48
N GLU A 173 18.80 8.72 -20.81
CA GLU A 173 19.87 9.61 -21.28
C GLU A 173 21.15 8.78 -21.43
N ASN A 174 21.75 8.77 -22.62
CA ASN A 174 23.00 8.05 -22.90
C ASN A 174 22.96 6.55 -22.51
N GLY A 175 21.83 5.89 -22.80
CA GLY A 175 21.63 4.48 -22.48
C GLY A 175 21.37 4.16 -21.00
N LYS A 176 21.31 5.18 -20.12
CA LYS A 176 20.99 5.03 -18.70
C LYS A 176 19.60 5.56 -18.40
N THR A 177 18.84 4.82 -17.61
CA THR A 177 17.55 5.28 -17.08
C THR A 177 17.79 6.21 -15.91
N THR A 178 17.44 7.48 -16.06
CA THR A 178 17.47 8.50 -15.02
C THR A 178 16.07 8.62 -14.41
N VAL A 179 15.99 8.47 -13.09
CA VAL A 179 14.76 8.68 -12.32
C VAL A 179 14.93 9.91 -11.45
N THR A 180 14.01 10.87 -11.56
CA THR A 180 13.97 12.07 -10.71
C THR A 180 12.76 12.05 -9.79
N LEU A 181 12.83 12.78 -8.67
CA LEU A 181 11.71 12.89 -7.75
C LEU A 181 10.60 13.74 -8.41
N PRO A 182 9.34 13.27 -8.40
CA PRO A 182 8.21 14.00 -8.98
C PRO A 182 7.84 15.22 -8.12
N SER A 183 7.16 16.20 -8.72
CA SER A 183 6.54 17.26 -7.93
C SER A 183 5.47 16.69 -6.99
N LEU A 184 5.23 17.38 -5.86
CA LEU A 184 4.15 17.01 -4.95
C LEU A 184 2.78 17.00 -5.65
N SER A 185 2.58 17.90 -6.63
CA SER A 185 1.36 17.94 -7.44
C SER A 185 1.18 16.65 -8.24
N LEU A 186 2.23 16.20 -8.92
CA LEU A 186 2.21 14.96 -9.67
C LEU A 186 2.02 13.74 -8.75
N MET A 187 2.64 13.71 -7.57
CA MET A 187 2.40 12.65 -6.57
C MET A 187 0.94 12.58 -6.13
N LEU A 188 0.33 13.73 -5.82
CA LEU A 188 -1.08 13.80 -5.41
C LEU A 188 -2.03 13.42 -6.55
N LYS A 189 -1.75 13.83 -7.79
CA LYS A 189 -2.51 13.39 -8.97
C LYS A 189 -2.38 11.88 -9.20
N SER A 190 -1.18 11.34 -9.09
CA SER A 190 -0.94 9.89 -9.21
C SER A 190 -1.71 9.13 -8.12
N PHE A 191 -1.68 9.62 -6.89
CA PHE A 191 -2.46 9.06 -5.79
C PHE A 191 -3.98 9.08 -6.06
N ALA A 192 -4.50 10.16 -6.65
CA ALA A 192 -5.91 10.23 -7.03
C ALA A 192 -6.30 9.15 -8.05
N ILE A 193 -5.44 8.81 -9.02
CA ILE A 193 -5.71 7.71 -9.97
C ILE A 193 -5.87 6.38 -9.23
N TYR A 194 -4.88 6.02 -8.41
CA TYR A 194 -4.96 4.79 -7.62
C TYR A 194 -6.20 4.79 -6.72
N TRP A 195 -6.56 5.90 -6.10
CA TRP A 195 -7.73 5.91 -5.23
C TRP A 195 -9.07 5.80 -5.99
N ALA A 196 -9.16 6.44 -7.16
CA ALA A 196 -10.35 6.42 -8.00
C ALA A 196 -10.57 5.05 -8.65
N ASP A 197 -9.52 4.46 -9.22
CA ASP A 197 -9.63 3.35 -10.16
C ASP A 197 -9.18 2.00 -9.59
N PHE A 198 -8.36 1.97 -8.53
CA PHE A 198 -7.89 0.72 -7.96
C PHE A 198 -9.07 -0.13 -7.40
N PRO A 199 -9.03 -1.47 -7.55
CA PRO A 199 -10.16 -2.33 -7.20
C PRO A 199 -10.60 -2.15 -5.75
N VAL A 200 -11.88 -1.83 -5.57
CA VAL A 200 -12.48 -1.54 -4.25
C VAL A 200 -12.23 -2.69 -3.27
N LEU A 201 -12.38 -3.94 -3.71
CA LEU A 201 -12.16 -5.11 -2.87
C LEU A 201 -10.72 -5.17 -2.31
N ARG A 202 -9.71 -4.86 -3.12
CA ARG A 202 -8.30 -4.84 -2.69
C ARG A 202 -8.07 -3.74 -1.65
N ASN A 203 -8.60 -2.54 -1.88
CA ASN A 203 -8.57 -1.44 -0.92
C ASN A 203 -9.22 -1.82 0.42
N LEU A 204 -10.44 -2.36 0.39
CA LEU A 204 -11.16 -2.77 1.59
C LEU A 204 -10.42 -3.84 2.38
N LEU A 205 -9.80 -4.80 1.70
CA LEU A 205 -8.98 -5.84 2.33
C LEU A 205 -7.77 -5.21 3.06
N LEU A 206 -7.05 -4.29 2.42
CA LEU A 206 -5.90 -3.60 3.02
C LEU A 206 -6.32 -2.79 4.25
N PHE A 207 -7.39 -1.99 4.16
CA PHE A 207 -7.90 -1.24 5.30
C PHE A 207 -8.39 -2.14 6.42
N GLY A 208 -9.08 -3.23 6.09
CA GLY A 208 -9.51 -4.23 7.07
C GLY A 208 -8.33 -4.82 7.84
N VAL A 209 -7.25 -5.18 7.14
CA VAL A 209 -6.03 -5.71 7.77
C VAL A 209 -5.36 -4.64 8.64
N ILE A 210 -5.21 -3.41 8.16
CA ILE A 210 -4.65 -2.29 8.96
C ILE A 210 -5.47 -2.11 10.25
N LEU A 211 -6.79 -2.08 10.15
CA LEU A 211 -7.68 -1.89 11.30
C LEU A 211 -7.56 -3.04 12.30
N VAL A 212 -7.58 -4.29 11.84
CA VAL A 212 -7.38 -5.47 12.71
C VAL A 212 -6.02 -5.41 13.41
N LEU A 213 -4.96 -5.06 12.69
CA LEU A 213 -3.61 -4.97 13.24
C LEU A 213 -3.46 -3.82 14.24
N ILE A 214 -3.98 -2.63 13.95
CA ILE A 214 -3.87 -1.48 14.87
C ILE A 214 -4.79 -1.68 16.09
N TYR A 215 -5.98 -2.24 15.90
CA TYR A 215 -6.94 -2.46 16.98
C TYR A 215 -6.48 -3.52 17.99
N HIS A 216 -5.66 -4.50 17.57
CA HIS A 216 -5.05 -5.45 18.48
C HIS A 216 -4.21 -4.79 19.60
N PRO A 217 -4.38 -5.18 20.88
CA PRO A 217 -5.08 -6.36 21.40
C PRO A 217 -6.52 -6.12 21.92
N CYS A 218 -7.15 -4.98 21.61
CA CYS A 218 -8.52 -4.71 22.05
C CYS A 218 -9.49 -5.78 21.49
N ARG A 219 -10.47 -6.17 22.31
CA ARG A 219 -11.46 -7.22 21.97
C ARG A 219 -12.89 -6.69 21.87
N GLU A 220 -13.10 -5.40 22.10
CA GLU A 220 -14.43 -4.83 22.15
C GLU A 220 -14.97 -4.64 20.73
N LEU A 221 -16.06 -5.35 20.42
CA LEU A 221 -16.60 -5.38 19.07
C LEU A 221 -17.21 -4.02 18.66
N THR A 222 -17.98 -3.38 19.54
CA THR A 222 -18.68 -2.11 19.26
C THR A 222 -17.75 -1.00 18.76
N PRO A 223 -16.67 -0.63 19.46
CA PRO A 223 -15.75 0.39 18.98
C PRO A 223 -14.96 -0.03 17.74
N PHE A 224 -14.66 -1.33 17.57
CA PHE A 224 -14.05 -1.81 16.34
C PHE A 224 -14.98 -1.60 15.14
N LEU A 225 -16.27 -1.93 15.27
CA LEU A 225 -17.27 -1.66 14.24
C LEU A 225 -17.42 -0.16 13.96
N GLY A 226 -17.39 0.68 15.00
CA GLY A 226 -17.40 2.14 14.83
C GLY A 226 -16.21 2.65 14.01
N MET A 227 -15.00 2.13 14.26
CA MET A 227 -13.81 2.43 13.46
C MET A 227 -13.93 1.95 12.01
N MET A 228 -14.44 0.74 11.79
CA MET A 228 -14.69 0.20 10.45
C MET A 228 -15.62 1.12 9.66
N ILE A 229 -16.75 1.52 10.26
CA ILE A 229 -17.71 2.44 9.65
C ILE A 229 -17.04 3.79 9.32
N ALA A 230 -16.29 4.36 10.25
CA ALA A 230 -15.58 5.62 10.03
C ALA A 230 -14.56 5.54 8.87
N VAL A 231 -13.78 4.46 8.78
CA VAL A 231 -12.86 4.24 7.65
C VAL A 231 -13.60 4.04 6.34
N LEU A 232 -14.72 3.32 6.33
CA LEU A 232 -15.54 3.13 5.13
C LEU A 232 -16.09 4.47 4.62
N ILE A 233 -16.64 5.30 5.50
CA ILE A 233 -17.09 6.65 5.16
C ILE A 233 -15.92 7.47 4.61
N GLY A 234 -14.77 7.46 5.30
CA GLY A 234 -13.59 8.19 4.87
C GLY A 234 -13.07 7.75 3.50
N TYR A 235 -13.06 6.44 3.24
CA TYR A 235 -12.68 5.85 1.96
C TYR A 235 -13.59 6.32 0.81
N LEU A 236 -14.91 6.30 1.02
CA LEU A 236 -15.88 6.73 0.01
C LEU A 236 -15.72 8.22 -0.32
N LEU A 237 -15.57 9.09 0.69
CA LEU A 237 -15.34 10.52 0.48
C LEU A 237 -14.04 10.78 -0.30
N LEU A 238 -12.94 10.08 0.05
CA LEU A 238 -11.69 10.20 -0.69
C LEU A 238 -11.80 9.66 -2.13
N LYS A 239 -12.63 8.63 -2.36
CA LYS A 239 -12.90 8.10 -3.70
C LYS A 239 -13.66 9.09 -4.57
N ASP A 240 -14.64 9.78 -4.00
CA ASP A 240 -15.38 10.83 -4.72
C ASP A 240 -14.50 12.06 -4.99
N TRP A 241 -13.68 12.47 -4.03
CA TRP A 241 -12.66 13.50 -4.23
C TRP A 241 -11.68 13.14 -5.36
N ALA A 242 -11.17 11.90 -5.36
CA ALA A 242 -10.23 11.43 -6.37
C ALA A 242 -10.85 11.51 -7.78
N ARG A 243 -12.08 11.04 -7.95
CA ARG A 243 -12.83 11.16 -9.22
C ARG A 243 -13.09 12.60 -9.63
N ALA A 244 -13.35 13.50 -8.68
CA ALA A 244 -13.51 14.93 -8.97
C ALA A 244 -12.18 15.55 -9.46
N THR A 245 -11.08 15.21 -8.80
CA THR A 245 -9.71 15.65 -9.16
C THR A 245 -9.33 15.20 -10.56
N LEU A 246 -9.62 13.93 -10.93
CA LEU A 246 -9.35 13.41 -12.27
C LEU A 246 -10.19 14.08 -13.35
N ARG A 247 -11.47 14.36 -13.09
CA ARG A 247 -12.34 15.08 -14.03
C ARG A 247 -11.93 16.53 -14.26
N ALA A 248 -11.40 17.18 -13.22
CA ALA A 248 -10.99 18.58 -13.30
C ALA A 248 -9.56 18.78 -13.85
N ASP A 249 -8.77 17.70 -13.96
CA ASP A 249 -7.32 17.71 -14.23
C ASP A 249 -6.52 18.70 -13.35
N GLN A 250 -7.00 18.95 -12.14
CA GLN A 250 -6.35 19.80 -11.16
C GLN A 250 -6.67 19.29 -9.75
N ILE A 251 -5.75 19.52 -8.82
CA ILE A 251 -5.95 19.13 -7.42
C ILE A 251 -7.01 20.04 -6.82
N VAL A 252 -8.18 19.46 -6.49
CA VAL A 252 -9.28 20.20 -5.86
C VAL A 252 -9.22 19.96 -4.36
N LEU A 253 -8.91 21.01 -3.58
CA LEU A 253 -9.06 20.95 -2.12
C LEU A 253 -10.54 21.06 -1.78
N SER A 254 -11.19 19.92 -1.55
CA SER A 254 -12.62 19.82 -1.30
C SER A 254 -12.93 19.46 0.16
N THR A 255 -14.18 19.66 0.55
CA THR A 255 -14.70 19.15 1.83
C THR A 255 -14.57 17.64 1.93
N ASP A 256 -14.74 16.91 0.83
CA ASP A 256 -14.64 15.45 0.80
C ASP A 256 -13.22 14.98 1.09
N LEU A 257 -12.21 15.66 0.55
CA LEU A 257 -10.81 15.39 0.89
C LEU A 257 -10.57 15.59 2.39
N ALA A 258 -11.02 16.73 2.94
CA ALA A 258 -10.79 17.08 4.33
C ALA A 258 -11.51 16.13 5.30
N LEU A 259 -12.81 15.91 5.10
CA LEU A 259 -13.63 15.01 5.91
C LEU A 259 -13.19 13.56 5.75
N GLY A 260 -12.92 13.12 4.51
CA GLY A 260 -12.44 11.76 4.24
C GLY A 260 -11.14 11.46 4.96
N THR A 261 -10.17 12.38 4.86
CA THR A 261 -8.89 12.29 5.57
C THR A 261 -9.09 12.30 7.09
N ALA A 262 -9.93 13.20 7.62
CA ALA A 262 -10.20 13.30 9.05
C ALA A 262 -10.84 12.01 9.60
N CYS A 263 -11.81 11.42 8.90
CA CYS A 263 -12.42 10.14 9.28
C CYS A 263 -11.40 9.01 9.32
N MET A 264 -10.55 8.88 8.30
CA MET A 264 -9.53 7.83 8.25
C MET A 264 -8.47 7.99 9.34
N ILE A 265 -7.87 9.18 9.45
CA ILE A 265 -6.85 9.45 10.47
C ILE A 265 -7.44 9.31 11.87
N GLY A 266 -8.65 9.85 12.10
CA GLY A 266 -9.34 9.75 13.39
C GLY A 266 -9.56 8.30 13.81
N ALA A 267 -10.00 7.43 12.90
CA ALA A 267 -10.16 6.01 13.17
C ALA A 267 -8.81 5.33 13.49
N LEU A 268 -7.76 5.62 12.71
CA LEU A 268 -6.42 5.04 12.92
C LEU A 268 -5.77 5.50 14.24
N LEU A 269 -6.01 6.74 14.67
CA LEU A 269 -5.51 7.28 15.94
C LEU A 269 -6.34 6.84 17.15
N TYR A 270 -7.63 6.52 16.97
CA TYR A 270 -8.51 6.10 18.07
C TYR A 270 -8.04 4.80 18.74
N ALA A 271 -7.61 3.80 17.97
CA ALA A 271 -7.16 2.52 18.49
C ALA A 271 -5.92 2.60 19.42
N PRO A 272 -4.81 3.26 19.06
CA PRO A 272 -3.66 3.38 19.94
C PRO A 272 -3.99 4.22 21.20
N LEU A 273 -4.80 5.27 21.07
CA LEU A 273 -5.25 6.06 22.24
C LEU A 273 -6.04 5.20 23.22
N ARG A 274 -6.96 4.37 22.72
CA ARG A 274 -7.71 3.42 23.55
C ARG A 274 -6.81 2.36 24.18
N HIS A 275 -5.81 1.86 23.44
CA HIS A 275 -4.84 0.90 23.97
C HIS A 275 -4.06 1.48 25.15
N LEU A 276 -3.59 2.72 25.04
CA LEU A 276 -2.90 3.43 26.11
C LEU A 276 -3.80 3.57 27.34
N SER A 277 -5.04 4.01 27.17
CA SER A 277 -6.02 4.14 28.27
C SER A 277 -6.27 2.80 28.98
N CYS A 278 -6.40 1.70 28.23
CA CYS A 278 -6.54 0.36 28.78
C CYS A 278 -5.29 -0.08 29.56
N MET A 279 -4.09 0.15 29.02
CA MET A 279 -2.84 -0.18 29.72
C MET A 279 -2.67 0.63 31.02
N HIS A 280 -3.03 1.92 31.02
CA HIS A 280 -3.00 2.74 32.23
C HIS A 280 -3.97 2.22 33.29
N LEU A 281 -5.19 1.87 32.90
CA LEU A 281 -6.18 1.29 33.81
C LEU A 281 -5.70 -0.05 34.39
N VAL A 282 -5.18 -0.95 33.55
CA VAL A 282 -4.65 -2.25 33.99
C VAL A 282 -3.47 -2.07 34.95
N ARG A 283 -2.53 -1.17 34.64
CA ARG A 283 -1.41 -0.85 35.54
C ARG A 283 -1.89 -0.28 36.87
N ALA A 284 -2.88 0.62 36.86
CA ALA A 284 -3.45 1.18 38.08
C ALA A 284 -4.13 0.11 38.95
N ILE A 285 -4.87 -0.82 38.34
CA ILE A 285 -5.49 -1.96 39.05
C ILE A 285 -4.41 -2.89 39.63
N GLN A 286 -3.38 -3.23 38.84
CA GLN A 286 -2.27 -4.05 39.31
C GLN A 286 -1.52 -3.41 40.47
N GLN A 287 -1.23 -2.11 40.40
CA GLN A 287 -0.60 -1.36 41.49
C GLN A 287 -1.50 -1.32 42.74
N LYS A 288 -2.81 -1.11 42.59
CA LYS A 288 -3.77 -1.14 43.69
C LYS A 288 -3.84 -2.52 44.36
N ASN A 289 -3.85 -3.59 43.58
CA ASN A 289 -3.88 -4.97 44.07
C ASN A 289 -2.56 -5.36 44.77
N ALA A 290 -1.40 -5.00 44.20
CA ALA A 290 -0.11 -5.21 44.84
C ALA A 290 -0.02 -4.46 46.18
N SER A 291 -0.55 -3.24 46.24
CA SER A 291 -0.62 -2.45 47.48
C SER A 291 -1.58 -3.05 48.52
N ALA A 292 -2.69 -3.66 48.08
CA ALA A 292 -3.62 -4.37 48.95
C ALA A 292 -3.00 -5.66 49.51
N GLN A 293 -2.35 -6.47 48.67
CA GLN A 293 -1.64 -7.69 49.08
C GLN A 293 -0.52 -7.39 50.07
N LYS A 294 0.27 -6.33 49.84
CA LYS A 294 1.31 -5.88 50.78
C LYS A 294 0.73 -5.51 52.14
N ARG A 295 -0.40 -4.78 52.19
CA ARG A 295 -1.09 -4.43 53.43
C ARG A 295 -1.61 -5.67 54.17
N GLN A 296 -2.18 -6.63 53.45
CA GLN A 296 -2.65 -7.90 54.03
C GLN A 296 -1.50 -8.72 54.64
N LEU A 297 -0.35 -8.81 53.95
CA LEU A 297 0.83 -9.48 54.47
C LEU A 297 1.37 -8.82 55.74
N CYS A 298 1.49 -7.48 55.74
CA CYS A 298 1.89 -6.73 56.93
C CYS A 298 0.94 -6.94 58.12
N ALA A 299 -0.37 -6.96 57.87
CA ALA A 299 -1.37 -7.22 58.92
C ALA A 299 -1.25 -8.65 59.48
N THR A 300 -1.01 -9.65 58.64
CA THR A 300 -0.80 -11.05 59.06
C THR A 300 0.49 -11.20 59.88
N MET A 301 1.58 -10.53 59.47
CA MET A 301 2.85 -10.53 60.22
C MET A 301 2.71 -9.82 61.58
N ALA A 302 2.00 -8.68 61.63
CA ALA A 302 1.73 -7.96 62.88
C ALA A 302 0.92 -8.82 63.86
N LYS A 303 -0.10 -9.55 63.37
CA LYS A 303 -0.86 -10.51 64.18
C LYS A 303 0.02 -11.62 64.74
N HIS A 304 0.91 -12.21 63.94
CA HIS A 304 1.84 -13.25 64.41
C HIS A 304 2.81 -12.71 65.47
N CYS A 305 3.34 -11.50 65.27
CA CYS A 305 4.24 -10.86 66.24
C CYS A 305 3.52 -10.59 67.57
N ALA A 306 2.29 -10.08 67.54
CA ALA A 306 1.50 -9.84 68.74
C ALA A 306 1.18 -11.12 69.53
N ILE A 307 0.89 -12.24 68.84
CA ILE A 307 0.67 -13.55 69.48
C ILE A 307 1.97 -14.05 70.13
N SER A 308 3.11 -13.91 69.45
CA SER A 308 4.42 -14.31 69.98
C SER A 308 4.78 -13.53 71.25
N MET A 309 4.57 -12.22 71.27
CA MET A 309 4.88 -11.37 72.44
C MET A 309 3.96 -11.68 73.62
N LYS A 310 2.68 -11.99 73.37
CA LYS A 310 1.74 -12.36 74.44
C LYS A 310 2.11 -13.68 75.12
N GLY A 311 2.61 -14.65 74.34
CA GLY A 311 3.11 -15.92 74.89
C GLY A 311 4.31 -15.75 75.82
N GLU A 312 5.22 -14.81 75.52
CA GLU A 312 6.37 -14.51 76.40
C GLU A 312 5.96 -13.82 77.71
N THR A 313 4.97 -12.92 77.68
CA THR A 313 4.48 -12.25 78.89
C THR A 313 3.75 -13.21 79.83
N ASP A 314 2.93 -14.12 79.28
CA ASP A 314 2.20 -15.10 80.08
C ASP A 314 3.15 -16.17 80.67
N GLY A 315 4.21 -16.55 79.92
CA GLY A 315 5.27 -17.44 80.42
C GLY A 315 6.11 -16.85 81.56
N ARG A 316 6.36 -15.53 81.55
CA ARG A 316 7.06 -14.86 82.67
C ARG A 316 6.19 -14.69 83.92
N ALA A 317 4.88 -14.48 83.77
CA ALA A 317 3.97 -14.36 84.91
C ALA A 317 3.82 -15.68 85.69
N ALA A 318 3.94 -16.83 85.02
CA ALA A 318 3.86 -18.15 85.67
C ALA A 318 5.12 -18.57 86.45
N ALA A 319 6.27 -17.89 86.27
CA ALA A 319 7.55 -18.27 86.88
C ALA A 319 7.82 -17.62 88.26
N GLY A 320 6.83 -16.92 88.85
CA GLY A 320 7.02 -16.08 90.03
C GLY A 320 6.15 -16.45 91.23
N THR A 321 6.30 -17.66 91.77
CA THR A 321 5.97 -17.92 93.19
C THR A 321 7.08 -18.75 93.81
N PRO A 322 8.06 -18.13 94.50
CA PRO A 322 8.98 -18.88 95.32
C PRO A 322 8.21 -19.40 96.54
N THR A 323 8.04 -20.71 96.61
CA THR A 323 7.58 -21.41 97.81
C THR A 323 8.60 -21.17 98.93
N LYS A 324 8.11 -20.63 100.05
CA LYS A 324 8.83 -20.59 101.33
C LYS A 324 8.57 -21.85 102.13
#